data_AF-A0A152A9T9-F1
#
_entry.id   AF-A0A152A9T9-F1
#
_cell.length_a   1.000
_cell.length_b   1.000
_cell.length_c   1.000
_cell.angle_alpha   90.00
_cell.angle_beta   90.00
_cell.angle_gamma   90.00
#
_symmetry.space_group_name_H-M   'P 1'
#
loop_
_entity.id
_entity.type
_entity.pdbx_description
1 polymer ?
#
loop_
_entity_poly.entity_id
_entity_poly.type
_entity_poly.pdbx_seq_one_letter_code
_entity_poly.pdbx_strand_id
1 'polypeptide(L)'
;MDSLYSQVFNNKYICKVIFDHVRLYSIRLRISNKDIKVYNWDEIYSVRWMIENNYIQLFKEKFKRSLVDHDRFQLSYSVNGIKLLCQKIQDYKLFLAIYKFVGSWMFEGYDTFNCAVLGGNLEIVKLLYYNNSRLKGKLLKTTQEFENACKSANAELIEFIYDLTHPSLSINWDICGPFLCKYGNEHLYKKYYSGSQQSYHMAISVFDTSISIDPTIPKDVVYNISNALVYSQQKNQFITNIISISRIPSQMIVEFLLKIGDFELFTSYISAYPKATISSQWLLYPTKNRQETIKWCLVNGYITTPVIYPKMSVEVIQEIYTYFNEKGSNVNLVCVLPDDTIHLNNHQKVSLLMSLGFHDNVLKSIYTLTLTDISTIRYLVEQHALNRKLNVKIDAQTTSPEDMDFIVFYHQKKSISMGMTYYIREVVSSGRVDLIIHLLEKHSSLLTTYDITHQDLISWSITSQNYPVFKYIMETYPKIKLEKMHLLLAGNLKIAEHIQRTVQCDSFAPFPSFVKSGNLPFIKFINQHHSDKFDIDCLDMAARKGQLSIFQYIYENNKAGQLPQFKQEDYPEIYEYLKHKNLVNNIKNSL
;
A
#
# COMPACT_ATOMS: atom_id res chain seq x y z
N MET A 1 21.83 7.28 -9.39
CA MET A 1 22.60 6.22 -10.07
C MET A 1 21.66 5.06 -10.30
N ASP A 2 21.46 4.64 -11.55
CA ASP A 2 20.74 3.40 -11.84
C ASP A 2 21.63 2.23 -11.48
N SER A 3 21.37 1.62 -10.33
CA SER A 3 22.09 0.43 -9.90
C SER A 3 22.00 -0.68 -10.95
N LEU A 4 23.00 -1.57 -11.02
CA LEU A 4 22.92 -2.78 -11.85
C LEU A 4 21.63 -3.57 -11.56
N TYR A 5 21.19 -3.57 -10.30
CA TYR A 5 19.90 -4.10 -9.86
C TYR A 5 18.72 -3.43 -10.60
N SER A 6 18.65 -2.10 -10.62
CA SER A 6 17.64 -1.34 -11.36
C SER A 6 17.69 -1.64 -12.85
N GLN A 7 18.87 -1.84 -13.44
CA GLN A 7 19.00 -2.17 -14.87
C GLN A 7 18.49 -3.58 -15.19
N VAL A 8 18.81 -4.57 -14.35
CA VAL A 8 18.34 -5.95 -14.51
C VAL A 8 16.83 -6.06 -14.31
N PHE A 9 16.29 -5.45 -13.26
CA PHE A 9 14.85 -5.51 -12.96
C PHE A 9 13.98 -4.55 -13.78
N ASN A 10 14.58 -3.61 -14.52
CA ASN A 10 13.87 -2.84 -15.56
C ASN A 10 13.81 -3.57 -16.91
N ASN A 11 14.32 -4.81 -17.00
CA ASN A 11 14.19 -5.61 -18.21
C ASN A 11 12.73 -6.06 -18.39
N LYS A 12 12.12 -5.63 -19.50
CA LYS A 12 10.75 -5.95 -19.87
C LYS A 12 10.42 -7.44 -19.83
N TYR A 13 11.30 -8.31 -20.33
CA TYR A 13 11.07 -9.75 -20.36
C TYR A 13 11.09 -10.31 -18.94
N ILE A 14 12.06 -9.89 -18.12
CA ILE A 14 12.13 -10.28 -16.71
C ILE A 14 10.88 -9.79 -15.96
N CYS A 15 10.46 -8.54 -16.13
CA CYS A 15 9.23 -8.06 -15.50
C CYS A 15 8.01 -8.87 -15.95
N LYS A 16 7.85 -9.13 -17.26
CA LYS A 16 6.73 -9.92 -17.76
C LYS A 16 6.70 -11.31 -17.11
N VAL A 17 7.86 -11.99 -17.06
CA VAL A 17 8.00 -13.29 -16.40
C VAL A 17 7.68 -13.18 -14.91
N ILE A 18 8.14 -12.14 -14.21
CA ILE A 18 7.83 -11.91 -12.79
C ILE A 18 6.32 -11.70 -12.59
N PHE A 19 5.66 -10.86 -13.38
CA PHE A 19 4.21 -10.64 -13.25
C PHE A 19 3.42 -11.91 -13.56
N ASP A 20 3.82 -12.66 -14.59
CA ASP A 20 3.21 -13.94 -14.93
C ASP A 20 3.42 -14.96 -13.79
N HIS A 21 4.61 -15.02 -13.18
CA HIS A 21 4.90 -15.93 -12.06
C HIS A 21 4.19 -15.51 -10.77
N VAL A 22 4.25 -14.24 -10.37
CA VAL A 22 3.53 -13.70 -9.21
C VAL A 22 2.04 -14.02 -9.30
N ARG A 23 1.47 -13.94 -10.51
CA ARG A 23 0.10 -14.36 -10.78
C ARG A 23 -0.09 -15.87 -10.70
N LEU A 24 0.77 -16.67 -11.31
CA LEU A 24 0.69 -18.14 -11.26
C LEU A 24 0.74 -18.66 -9.83
N TYR A 25 1.55 -18.03 -8.97
CA TYR A 25 1.69 -18.40 -7.56
C TYR A 25 0.70 -17.67 -6.65
N SER A 26 -0.21 -16.87 -7.19
CA SER A 26 -1.21 -16.09 -6.44
C SER A 26 -0.61 -15.28 -5.27
N ILE A 27 0.63 -14.80 -5.42
CA ILE A 27 1.34 -14.09 -4.35
C ILE A 27 0.73 -12.69 -4.23
N ARG A 28 -0.23 -12.52 -3.30
CA ARG A 28 -0.70 -11.20 -2.88
C ARG A 28 0.31 -10.61 -1.90
N LEU A 29 1.22 -9.78 -2.39
CA LEU A 29 2.02 -8.93 -1.51
C LEU A 29 1.06 -8.02 -0.72
N ARG A 30 1.04 -8.09 0.61
CA ARG A 30 0.31 -7.09 1.42
C ARG A 30 1.20 -5.87 1.57
N ILE A 31 1.02 -4.88 0.70
CA ILE A 31 1.60 -3.55 0.91
C ILE A 31 0.48 -2.65 1.42
N SER A 32 0.55 -2.24 2.69
CA SER A 32 -0.29 -1.17 3.28
C SER A 32 -1.82 -1.41 3.33
N ASN A 33 -2.30 -2.54 3.84
CA ASN A 33 -3.72 -2.82 4.14
C ASN A 33 -4.73 -2.67 2.97
N LYS A 34 -4.27 -2.55 1.71
CA LYS A 34 -5.14 -2.58 0.53
C LYS A 34 -4.97 -3.90 -0.20
N ASP A 35 -6.06 -4.50 -0.64
CA ASP A 35 -6.02 -5.68 -1.51
C ASP A 35 -5.27 -5.32 -2.80
N ILE A 36 -4.11 -5.96 -3.02
CA ILE A 36 -3.37 -5.78 -4.26
C ILE A 36 -4.06 -6.56 -5.36
N LYS A 37 -4.61 -5.82 -6.33
CA LYS A 37 -5.07 -6.39 -7.59
C LYS A 37 -3.84 -6.89 -8.36
N VAL A 38 -3.78 -8.20 -8.62
CA VAL A 38 -2.74 -8.80 -9.46
C VAL A 38 -3.08 -8.47 -10.91
N TYR A 39 -2.27 -7.64 -11.56
CA TYR A 39 -2.44 -7.29 -12.97
C TYR A 39 -1.55 -8.21 -13.83
N ASN A 40 -1.98 -8.55 -15.05
CA ASN A 40 -1.00 -8.98 -16.06
C ASN A 40 -0.18 -7.79 -16.54
N TRP A 41 1.09 -8.00 -16.88
CA TRP A 41 1.94 -6.94 -17.47
C TRP A 41 1.24 -6.22 -18.65
N ASP A 42 0.57 -7.02 -19.48
CA ASP A 42 -0.14 -6.52 -20.65
C ASP A 42 -1.47 -5.81 -20.30
N GLU A 43 -2.04 -6.03 -19.11
CA GLU A 43 -3.30 -5.42 -18.63
C GLU A 43 -3.09 -4.10 -17.87
N ILE A 44 -1.85 -3.72 -17.57
CA ILE A 44 -1.56 -2.47 -16.89
C ILE A 44 -1.67 -1.32 -17.89
N TYR A 45 -2.77 -0.59 -17.83
CA TYR A 45 -3.01 0.61 -18.66
C TYR A 45 -3.21 1.88 -17.83
N SER A 46 -3.25 1.76 -16.50
CA SER A 46 -3.35 2.91 -15.59
C SER A 46 -2.01 3.64 -15.51
N VAL A 47 -1.97 4.86 -16.04
CA VAL A 47 -0.79 5.73 -15.98
C VAL A 47 -0.41 6.02 -14.54
N ARG A 48 -1.41 6.34 -13.71
CA ARG A 48 -1.24 6.53 -12.27
C ARG A 48 -0.50 5.35 -11.62
N TRP A 49 -0.99 4.14 -11.84
CA TRP A 49 -0.43 2.93 -11.23
C TRP A 49 1.02 2.71 -11.65
N MET A 50 1.32 2.87 -12.95
CA MET A 50 2.69 2.69 -13.46
C MET A 50 3.66 3.68 -12.82
N ILE A 51 3.27 4.95 -12.68
CA ILE A 51 4.14 5.98 -12.12
C ILE A 51 4.27 5.86 -10.59
N GLU A 52 3.18 5.58 -9.86
CA GLU A 52 3.19 5.33 -8.40
C GLU A 52 4.12 4.18 -8.02
N ASN A 53 4.15 3.11 -8.83
CA ASN A 53 4.97 1.93 -8.58
C ASN A 53 6.32 1.95 -9.33
N ASN A 54 6.74 3.12 -9.83
CA ASN A 54 8.02 3.34 -10.49
C ASN A 54 8.26 2.52 -11.79
N TYR A 55 7.21 2.03 -12.45
CA TYR A 55 7.27 1.37 -13.76
C TYR A 55 7.29 2.37 -14.93
N ILE A 56 8.19 3.36 -14.86
CA ILE A 56 8.27 4.46 -15.84
C ILE A 56 8.57 3.92 -17.25
N GLN A 57 9.40 2.88 -17.38
CA GLN A 57 9.74 2.29 -18.68
C GLN A 57 8.55 1.61 -19.37
N LEU A 58 7.71 0.90 -18.60
CA LEU A 58 6.47 0.31 -19.12
C LEU A 58 5.52 1.40 -19.63
N PHE A 59 5.40 2.49 -18.86
CA PHE A 59 4.63 3.65 -19.31
C PHE A 59 5.18 4.22 -20.62
N LYS A 60 6.50 4.44 -20.75
CA LYS A 60 7.12 4.92 -22.00
C LYS A 60 6.82 3.99 -23.17
N GLU A 61 6.92 2.68 -22.98
CA GLU A 61 6.64 1.69 -24.03
C GLU A 61 5.17 1.76 -24.48
N LYS A 62 4.23 1.70 -23.54
CA LYS A 62 2.80 1.75 -23.85
C LYS A 62 2.41 3.10 -24.45
N PHE A 63 2.98 4.20 -23.96
CA PHE A 63 2.77 5.53 -24.53
C PHE A 63 3.25 5.62 -25.97
N LYS A 64 4.43 5.05 -26.29
CA LYS A 64 4.94 4.97 -27.66
C LYS A 64 4.01 4.18 -28.57
N ARG A 65 3.41 3.08 -28.10
CA ARG A 65 2.39 2.34 -28.86
C ARG A 65 1.13 3.17 -29.07
N SER A 66 0.63 3.84 -28.03
CA SER A 66 -0.54 4.74 -28.15
C SER A 66 -0.32 5.87 -29.15
N LEU A 67 0.91 6.39 -29.21
CA LEU A 67 1.32 7.39 -30.21
C LEU A 67 1.28 6.84 -31.64
N VAL A 68 1.78 5.62 -31.86
CA VAL A 68 1.77 4.97 -33.18
C VAL A 68 0.35 4.63 -33.61
N ASP A 69 -0.44 4.05 -32.71
CA ASP A 69 -1.81 3.62 -32.97
C ASP A 69 -2.81 4.79 -33.04
N HIS A 70 -2.37 6.00 -32.66
CA HIS A 70 -3.20 7.18 -32.48
C HIS A 70 -4.38 6.94 -31.50
N ASP A 71 -4.30 5.90 -30.66
CA ASP A 71 -5.32 5.53 -29.67
C ASP A 71 -5.01 6.19 -28.32
N ARG A 72 -5.58 7.38 -28.12
CA ARG A 72 -5.48 8.12 -26.85
C ARG A 72 -6.13 7.41 -25.66
N PHE A 73 -6.99 6.42 -25.89
CA PHE A 73 -7.74 5.70 -24.86
C PHE A 73 -7.08 4.41 -24.41
N GLN A 74 -6.01 3.99 -25.11
CA GLN A 74 -5.23 2.82 -24.75
C GLN A 74 -4.63 2.99 -23.34
N LEU A 75 -4.24 4.21 -22.96
CA LEU A 75 -3.78 4.53 -21.62
C LEU A 75 -4.85 5.31 -20.84
N SER A 76 -5.01 4.96 -19.56
CA SER A 76 -5.93 5.63 -18.66
C SER A 76 -5.20 6.77 -17.93
N TYR A 77 -5.41 8.00 -18.41
CA TYR A 77 -4.93 9.24 -17.78
C TYR A 77 -5.98 9.78 -16.81
N SER A 78 -5.74 9.63 -15.52
CA SER A 78 -6.50 10.33 -14.47
C SER A 78 -5.77 11.62 -14.07
N VAL A 79 -6.46 12.57 -13.42
CA VAL A 79 -5.81 13.80 -12.93
C VAL A 79 -4.67 13.48 -11.97
N ASN A 80 -4.86 12.49 -11.08
CA ASN A 80 -3.79 12.03 -10.20
C ASN A 80 -2.61 11.41 -10.97
N GLY A 81 -2.89 10.69 -12.06
CA GLY A 81 -1.85 10.20 -12.97
C GLY A 81 -1.06 11.33 -13.62
N ILE A 82 -1.72 12.40 -14.05
CA ILE A 82 -1.07 13.60 -14.60
C ILE A 82 -0.23 14.32 -13.54
N LYS A 83 -0.75 14.50 -12.33
CA LYS A 83 0.01 15.06 -11.18
C LYS A 83 1.31 14.30 -10.95
N LEU A 84 1.22 12.97 -10.89
CA LEU A 84 2.38 12.09 -10.71
C LEU A 84 3.35 12.14 -11.89
N LEU A 85 2.86 12.20 -13.12
CA LEU A 85 3.71 12.39 -14.30
C LEU A 85 4.51 13.69 -14.21
N CYS A 86 3.87 14.80 -13.83
CA CYS A 86 4.54 16.08 -13.63
C CYS A 86 5.60 16.02 -12.54
N GLN A 87 5.36 15.24 -11.48
CA GLN A 87 6.30 15.09 -10.38
C GLN A 87 7.48 14.14 -10.71
N LYS A 88 7.24 13.06 -11.46
CA LYS A 88 8.20 11.96 -11.63
C LYS A 88 8.96 11.98 -12.95
N ILE A 89 8.40 12.57 -14.02
CA ILE A 89 9.07 12.60 -15.33
C ILE A 89 10.00 13.80 -15.41
N GLN A 90 11.31 13.52 -15.50
CA GLN A 90 12.36 14.53 -15.66
C GLN A 90 12.79 14.74 -17.13
N ASP A 91 12.34 13.86 -18.03
CA ASP A 91 12.63 13.97 -19.46
C ASP A 91 11.65 14.95 -20.11
N TYR A 92 12.12 16.18 -20.36
CA TYR A 92 11.32 17.25 -20.95
C TYR A 92 10.75 16.87 -22.32
N LYS A 93 11.52 16.18 -23.18
CA LYS A 93 11.06 15.81 -24.53
C LYS A 93 9.91 14.82 -24.46
N LEU A 94 10.03 13.83 -23.58
CA LEU A 94 8.94 12.90 -23.30
C LEU A 94 7.72 13.63 -22.72
N PHE A 95 7.92 14.51 -21.74
CA PHE A 95 6.82 15.26 -21.14
C PHE A 95 6.08 16.11 -22.18
N LEU A 96 6.81 16.80 -23.07
CA LEU A 96 6.22 17.58 -24.14
C LEU A 96 5.40 16.72 -25.11
N ALA A 97 5.86 15.51 -25.42
CA ALA A 97 5.10 14.56 -26.24
C ALA A 97 3.79 14.14 -25.55
N ILE A 98 3.84 13.83 -24.25
CA ILE A 98 2.64 13.50 -23.44
C ILE A 98 1.68 14.68 -23.41
N TYR A 99 2.18 15.88 -23.13
CA TYR A 99 1.41 17.12 -23.09
C TYR A 99 0.64 17.36 -24.40
N LYS A 100 1.32 17.20 -25.54
CA LYS A 100 0.69 17.33 -26.87
C LYS A 100 -0.32 16.22 -27.16
N PHE A 101 -0.02 14.99 -26.78
CA PHE A 101 -0.88 13.83 -27.07
C PHE A 101 -2.15 13.81 -26.23
N VAL A 102 -2.03 14.08 -24.93
CA VAL A 102 -3.15 14.06 -23.98
C VAL A 102 -3.99 15.35 -24.11
N GLY A 103 -3.33 16.47 -24.41
CA GLY A 103 -3.94 17.79 -24.53
C GLY A 103 -3.66 18.68 -23.31
N SER A 104 -3.47 19.98 -23.55
CA SER A 104 -3.09 20.97 -22.54
C SER A 104 -4.06 21.09 -21.37
N TRP A 105 -5.36 20.91 -21.64
CA TRP A 105 -6.44 21.05 -20.66
C TRP A 105 -6.27 20.11 -19.44
N MET A 106 -5.68 18.92 -19.63
CA MET A 106 -5.38 17.98 -18.55
C MET A 106 -4.31 18.49 -17.57
N PHE A 107 -3.53 19.49 -17.98
CA PHE A 107 -2.45 20.08 -17.20
C PHE A 107 -2.81 21.46 -16.66
N GLU A 108 -4.05 21.91 -16.83
CA GLU A 108 -4.44 23.27 -16.43
C GLU A 108 -4.63 23.44 -14.92
N GLY A 109 -4.72 22.33 -14.17
CA GLY A 109 -4.96 22.33 -12.73
C GLY A 109 -3.80 22.93 -11.93
N TYR A 110 -4.15 23.74 -10.92
CA TYR A 110 -3.19 24.32 -9.97
C TYR A 110 -2.34 23.25 -9.25
N ASP A 111 -2.98 22.18 -8.80
CA ASP A 111 -2.29 21.06 -8.18
C ASP A 111 -1.30 20.37 -9.12
N THR A 112 -1.64 20.29 -10.42
CA THR A 112 -0.75 19.71 -11.43
C THR A 112 0.52 20.53 -11.56
N PHE A 113 0.39 21.87 -11.55
CA PHE A 113 1.52 22.79 -11.51
C PHE A 113 2.36 22.60 -10.24
N ASN A 114 1.74 22.54 -9.06
CA ASN A 114 2.44 22.28 -7.80
C ASN A 114 3.22 20.96 -7.81
N CYS A 115 2.64 19.91 -8.37
CA CYS A 115 3.33 18.62 -8.54
C CYS A 115 4.51 18.73 -9.51
N ALA A 116 4.40 19.52 -10.59
CA ALA A 116 5.52 19.81 -11.48
C ALA A 116 6.67 20.54 -10.78
N VAL A 117 6.33 21.54 -9.96
CA VAL A 117 7.30 22.29 -9.14
C VAL A 117 7.99 21.35 -8.14
N LEU A 118 7.22 20.52 -7.44
CA LEU A 118 7.78 19.50 -6.54
C LEU A 118 8.68 18.49 -7.28
N GLY A 119 8.39 18.24 -8.56
CA GLY A 119 9.22 17.40 -9.43
C GLY A 119 10.58 17.99 -9.74
N GLY A 120 10.77 19.31 -9.63
CA GLY A 120 12.10 19.92 -9.78
C GLY A 120 12.56 20.16 -11.21
N ASN A 121 11.71 19.97 -12.23
CA ASN A 121 12.09 20.19 -13.62
C ASN A 121 11.70 21.59 -14.11
N LEU A 122 12.68 22.49 -14.21
CA LEU A 122 12.46 23.89 -14.58
C LEU A 122 11.74 24.06 -15.94
N GLU A 123 12.13 23.28 -16.95
CA GLU A 123 11.56 23.42 -18.30
C GLU A 123 10.10 22.95 -18.38
N ILE A 124 9.75 21.89 -17.64
CA ILE A 124 8.35 21.47 -17.49
C ILE A 124 7.54 22.55 -16.77
N VAL A 125 8.06 23.12 -15.68
CA VAL A 125 7.38 24.19 -14.94
C VAL A 125 7.16 25.42 -15.82
N LYS A 126 8.17 25.87 -16.57
CA LYS A 126 8.05 26.97 -17.54
C LYS A 126 6.98 26.68 -18.59
N LEU A 127 7.00 25.48 -19.18
CA LEU A 127 6.01 25.05 -20.19
C LEU A 127 4.58 25.18 -19.64
N LEU A 128 4.33 24.69 -18.42
CA LEU A 128 3.01 24.74 -17.80
C LEU A 128 2.61 26.16 -17.43
N TYR A 129 3.54 26.97 -16.89
CA TYR A 129 3.28 28.36 -16.51
C TYR A 129 2.91 29.23 -17.71
N TYR A 130 3.71 29.19 -18.78
CA TYR A 130 3.50 30.08 -19.93
C TYR A 130 2.29 29.72 -20.77
N ASN A 131 1.91 28.44 -20.83
CA ASN A 131 0.76 27.98 -21.61
C ASN A 131 -0.56 27.98 -20.84
N ASN A 132 -0.56 28.37 -19.56
CA ASN A 132 -1.75 28.37 -18.73
C ASN A 132 -2.10 29.77 -18.23
N SER A 133 -3.02 30.42 -18.93
CA SER A 133 -3.50 31.76 -18.56
C SER A 133 -4.18 31.80 -17.18
N ARG A 134 -4.79 30.70 -16.73
CA ARG A 134 -5.48 30.61 -15.44
C ARG A 134 -4.53 30.58 -14.25
N LEU A 135 -3.31 30.05 -14.45
CA LEU A 135 -2.29 29.97 -13.42
C LEU A 135 -1.77 31.35 -13.02
N LYS A 136 -1.58 32.25 -13.99
CA LYS A 136 -0.99 33.59 -13.76
C LYS A 136 -1.71 34.41 -12.68
N GLY A 137 -3.04 34.30 -12.57
CA GLY A 137 -3.82 35.03 -11.55
C GLY A 137 -3.90 34.35 -10.18
N LYS A 138 -3.60 33.04 -10.08
CA LYS A 138 -3.70 32.25 -8.84
C LYS A 138 -2.37 32.07 -8.12
N LEU A 139 -1.27 32.00 -8.86
CA LEU A 139 0.09 31.71 -8.38
C LEU A 139 0.66 32.71 -7.36
N LEU A 140 -0.01 33.84 -7.14
CA LEU A 140 0.45 34.91 -6.26
C LEU A 140 -0.17 34.85 -4.85
N LYS A 141 -0.89 33.79 -4.50
CA LYS A 141 -1.68 33.74 -3.26
C LYS A 141 -1.19 32.75 -2.21
N THR A 142 -0.31 31.80 -2.52
CA THR A 142 0.10 30.76 -1.54
C THR A 142 1.61 30.54 -1.50
N THR A 143 2.13 30.12 -0.34
CA THR A 143 3.54 29.74 -0.16
C THR A 143 3.87 28.35 -0.70
N GLN A 144 2.86 27.60 -1.15
CA GLN A 144 2.97 26.17 -1.42
C GLN A 144 3.93 25.87 -2.58
N GLU A 145 3.92 26.69 -3.63
CA GLU A 145 4.83 26.58 -4.78
C GLU A 145 6.29 26.71 -4.34
N PHE A 146 6.60 27.74 -3.54
CA PHE A 146 7.96 27.99 -3.09
C PHE A 146 8.44 26.89 -2.13
N GLU A 147 7.57 26.43 -1.22
CA GLU A 147 7.85 25.27 -0.37
C GLU A 147 8.14 24.00 -1.19
N ASN A 148 7.35 23.75 -2.24
CA ASN A 148 7.56 22.61 -3.13
C ASN A 148 8.84 22.74 -3.96
N ALA A 149 9.19 23.95 -4.38
CA ALA A 149 10.46 24.21 -5.07
C ALA A 149 11.64 23.91 -4.14
N CYS A 150 11.58 24.34 -2.87
CA CYS A 150 12.60 24.02 -1.86
C CYS A 150 12.74 22.51 -1.65
N LYS A 151 11.62 21.78 -1.58
CA LYS A 151 11.60 20.31 -1.48
C LYS A 151 12.19 19.60 -2.71
N SER A 152 12.16 20.23 -3.88
CA SER A 152 12.66 19.67 -5.14
C SER A 152 14.19 19.66 -5.26
N ALA A 153 14.90 20.39 -4.39
CA ALA A 153 16.35 20.59 -4.41
C ALA A 153 16.92 21.37 -5.62
N ASN A 154 16.11 21.79 -6.59
CA ASN A 154 16.61 22.51 -7.77
C ASN A 154 16.73 24.02 -7.53
N ALA A 155 17.97 24.53 -7.45
CA ALA A 155 18.27 25.94 -7.19
C ALA A 155 17.65 26.90 -8.23
N GLU A 156 17.81 26.61 -9.53
CA GLU A 156 17.27 27.46 -10.60
C GLU A 156 15.75 27.53 -10.58
N LEU A 157 15.09 26.42 -10.23
CA LEU A 157 13.64 26.40 -10.05
C LEU A 157 13.20 27.21 -8.82
N ILE A 158 13.94 27.13 -7.72
CA ILE A 158 13.65 27.93 -6.53
C ILE A 158 13.75 29.42 -6.85
N GLU A 159 14.79 29.84 -7.57
CA GLU A 159 14.93 31.23 -8.03
C GLU A 159 13.80 31.64 -8.97
N PHE A 160 13.47 30.81 -9.97
CA PHE A 160 12.35 31.08 -10.89
C PHE A 160 11.01 31.26 -10.15
N ILE A 161 10.70 30.40 -9.17
CA ILE A 161 9.46 30.51 -8.39
C ILE A 161 9.51 31.72 -7.44
N TYR A 162 10.68 32.06 -6.89
CA TYR A 162 10.86 33.27 -6.09
C TYR A 162 10.56 34.52 -6.92
N ASP A 163 11.15 34.64 -8.10
CA ASP A 163 10.99 35.78 -9.01
C ASP A 163 9.53 35.94 -9.47
N LEU A 164 8.80 34.83 -9.61
CA LEU A 164 7.37 34.85 -9.94
C LEU A 164 6.47 35.30 -8.79
N THR A 165 6.90 35.15 -7.53
CA THR A 165 6.06 35.35 -6.34
C THR A 165 6.43 36.58 -5.50
N HIS A 166 7.66 37.06 -5.61
CA HIS A 166 8.16 38.24 -4.89
C HIS A 166 7.70 39.55 -5.56
N PRO A 167 7.31 40.61 -4.82
CA PRO A 167 7.33 40.81 -3.35
C PRO A 167 6.05 40.41 -2.61
N SER A 168 5.07 39.78 -3.28
CA SER A 168 3.73 39.56 -2.72
C SER A 168 3.61 38.45 -1.65
N LEU A 169 4.64 37.63 -1.45
CA LEU A 169 4.55 36.41 -0.65
C LEU A 169 5.28 36.52 0.69
N SER A 170 4.56 36.27 1.79
CA SER A 170 5.18 36.00 3.10
C SER A 170 5.66 34.56 3.14
N ILE A 171 6.93 34.31 2.80
CA ILE A 171 7.52 32.95 2.80
C ILE A 171 7.57 32.39 4.23
N ASN A 172 7.05 31.16 4.41
CA ASN A 172 7.20 30.41 5.65
C ASN A 172 8.59 29.78 5.71
N TRP A 173 9.54 30.52 6.25
CA TRP A 173 10.94 30.11 6.36
C TRP A 173 11.16 28.93 7.32
N ASP A 174 10.26 28.69 8.28
CA ASP A 174 10.32 27.53 9.18
C ASP A 174 10.10 26.22 8.41
N ILE A 175 9.34 26.27 7.32
CA ILE A 175 9.14 25.13 6.42
C ILE A 175 10.24 25.07 5.35
N CYS A 176 10.60 26.20 4.74
CA CYS A 176 11.51 26.23 3.58
C CYS A 176 12.99 26.07 3.96
N GLY A 177 13.42 26.69 5.06
CA GLY A 177 14.80 26.70 5.54
C GLY A 177 15.43 25.30 5.70
N PRO A 178 14.78 24.35 6.38
CA PRO A 178 15.36 23.02 6.56
C PRO A 178 15.54 22.28 5.23
N PHE A 179 14.63 22.43 4.26
CA PHE A 179 14.81 21.82 2.93
C PHE A 179 15.96 22.46 2.15
N LEU A 180 16.10 23.80 2.20
CA LEU A 180 17.21 24.48 1.53
C LEU A 180 18.56 24.03 2.11
N CYS A 181 18.68 23.93 3.43
CA CYS A 181 19.90 23.44 4.07
C CYS A 181 20.17 21.96 3.74
N LYS A 182 19.13 21.11 3.83
CA LYS A 182 19.20 19.66 3.53
C LYS A 182 19.81 19.37 2.16
N TYR A 183 19.49 20.20 1.17
CA TYR A 183 19.89 20.00 -0.23
C TYR A 183 21.07 20.88 -0.67
N GLY A 184 21.74 21.58 0.26
CA GLY A 184 22.93 22.40 -0.06
C GLY A 184 22.61 23.76 -0.70
N ASN A 185 21.36 24.21 -0.66
CA ASN A 185 20.89 25.49 -1.20
C ASN A 185 20.91 26.61 -0.14
N GLU A 186 21.84 26.57 0.82
CA GLU A 186 21.94 27.53 1.92
C GLU A 186 22.20 28.98 1.45
N HIS A 187 22.85 29.14 0.31
CA HIS A 187 23.08 30.45 -0.30
C HIS A 187 21.77 31.14 -0.69
N LEU A 188 20.75 30.39 -1.12
CA LEU A 188 19.41 30.93 -1.41
C LEU A 188 18.69 31.35 -0.13
N TYR A 189 18.84 30.59 0.97
CA TYR A 189 18.31 31.01 2.27
C TYR A 189 18.96 32.31 2.71
N LYS A 190 20.29 32.43 2.64
CA LYS A 190 21.02 33.67 2.98
C LYS A 190 20.66 34.85 2.06
N LYS A 191 20.41 34.58 0.77
CA LYS A 191 20.04 35.60 -0.23
C LYS A 191 18.65 36.18 0.03
N TYR A 192 17.69 35.35 0.42
CA TYR A 192 16.28 35.73 0.48
C TYR A 192 15.74 35.93 1.90
N TYR A 193 16.39 35.38 2.93
CA TYR A 193 16.01 35.56 4.33
C TYR A 193 16.64 36.83 4.91
N SER A 194 15.82 37.85 5.15
CA SER A 194 16.26 39.11 5.77
C SER A 194 16.11 39.16 7.30
N GLY A 195 15.77 38.03 7.94
CA GLY A 195 15.56 37.97 9.39
C GLY A 195 16.86 37.86 10.20
N SER A 196 16.74 37.95 11.53
CA SER A 196 17.89 37.86 12.43
C SER A 196 18.57 36.48 12.37
N GLN A 197 19.89 36.42 12.64
CA GLN A 197 20.64 35.17 12.72
C GLN A 197 20.04 34.14 13.69
N GLN A 198 19.30 34.56 14.73
CA GLN A 198 18.66 33.63 15.67
C GLN A 198 17.52 32.81 15.04
N SER A 199 16.77 33.42 14.13
CA SER A 199 15.68 32.76 13.41
C SER A 199 16.19 31.79 12.33
N TYR A 200 17.39 32.05 11.77
CA TYR A 200 18.12 31.13 10.88
C TYR A 200 18.37 29.76 11.54
N HIS A 201 18.65 29.74 12.84
CA HIS A 201 18.91 28.51 13.59
C HIS A 201 17.64 27.73 13.96
N MET A 202 16.49 28.39 14.04
CA MET A 202 15.22 27.79 14.45
C MET A 202 14.57 26.96 13.33
N ALA A 203 14.72 27.39 12.07
CA ALA A 203 14.19 26.67 10.91
C ALA A 203 14.86 25.30 10.67
N ILE A 204 16.10 25.11 11.12
CA ILE A 204 16.88 23.87 10.86
C ILE A 204 16.39 22.69 11.73
N SER A 205 15.62 22.92 12.79
CA SER A 205 15.28 21.92 13.82
C SER A 205 14.12 20.98 13.50
N VAL A 206 13.48 21.07 12.33
CA VAL A 206 12.32 20.23 11.98
C VAL A 206 12.76 19.05 11.12
N PHE A 207 13.34 18.03 11.75
CA PHE A 207 13.55 16.73 11.13
C PHE A 207 12.76 15.63 11.86
N ASP A 208 11.96 14.94 11.06
CA ASP A 208 11.18 13.71 11.29
C ASP A 208 9.90 13.82 12.15
N THR A 209 8.80 14.22 11.50
CA THR A 209 7.44 14.31 12.06
C THR A 209 6.76 12.94 12.29
N SER A 210 7.48 11.83 12.25
CA SER A 210 6.91 10.48 12.43
C SER A 210 6.77 10.07 13.91
N ILE A 211 7.36 10.81 14.84
CA ILE A 211 7.17 10.62 16.28
C ILE A 211 6.05 11.56 16.71
N SER A 212 4.86 11.02 17.05
CA SER A 212 3.84 11.79 17.76
C SER A 212 4.39 12.05 19.17
N ILE A 213 4.99 13.22 19.35
CA ILE A 213 5.50 13.62 20.65
C ILE A 213 4.30 13.96 21.53
N ASP A 214 4.30 13.40 22.75
CA ASP A 214 3.29 13.69 23.75
C ASP A 214 3.16 15.22 23.93
N PRO A 215 1.96 15.81 23.78
CA PRO A 215 1.77 17.26 23.87
C PRO A 215 2.14 17.85 25.23
N THR A 216 2.36 17.01 26.25
CA THR A 216 2.86 17.43 27.57
C THR A 216 4.36 17.73 27.60
N ILE A 217 5.11 17.38 26.55
CA ILE A 217 6.55 17.67 26.45
C ILE A 217 6.75 19.14 26.01
N PRO A 218 7.50 19.95 26.78
CA PRO A 218 7.76 21.35 26.42
C PRO A 218 8.40 21.49 25.03
N LYS A 219 7.93 22.47 24.23
CA LYS A 219 8.33 22.63 22.82
C LYS A 219 9.83 22.93 22.64
N ASP A 220 10.43 23.59 23.60
CA ASP A 220 11.87 23.87 23.71
C ASP A 220 12.72 22.59 23.92
N VAL A 221 12.14 21.56 24.55
CA VAL A 221 12.78 20.25 24.71
C VAL A 221 12.76 19.48 23.40
N VAL A 222 11.61 19.47 22.72
CA VAL A 222 11.47 18.89 21.37
C VAL A 222 12.44 19.54 20.40
N TYR A 223 12.55 20.87 20.46
CA TYR A 223 13.47 21.71 19.68
C TYR A 223 14.95 21.31 19.85
N ASN A 224 15.43 21.12 21.09
CA ASN A 224 16.81 20.71 21.35
C ASN A 224 17.10 19.27 20.91
N ILE A 225 16.12 18.40 21.02
CA ILE A 225 16.21 16.97 20.69
C ILE A 225 16.26 16.75 19.16
N SER A 226 15.41 17.43 18.38
CA SER A 226 15.37 17.27 16.91
C SER A 226 16.64 17.81 16.23
N ASN A 227 17.25 18.87 16.78
CA ASN A 227 18.56 19.36 16.33
C ASN A 227 19.67 18.29 16.49
N ALA A 228 19.65 17.52 17.58
CA ALA A 228 20.70 16.54 17.87
C ALA A 228 20.72 15.32 16.93
N LEU A 229 19.57 14.94 16.38
CA LEU A 229 19.46 13.84 15.42
C LEU A 229 20.05 14.18 14.03
N VAL A 230 20.07 15.47 13.67
CA VAL A 230 20.61 15.96 12.39
C VAL A 230 22.14 16.06 12.44
N TYR A 231 22.71 16.39 13.60
CA TYR A 231 24.15 16.54 13.80
C TYR A 231 24.75 15.30 14.48
N SER A 232 24.87 14.19 13.74
CA SER A 232 25.44 12.93 14.24
C SER A 232 26.86 13.04 14.82
N GLN A 233 27.58 14.13 14.52
CA GLN A 233 28.96 14.35 14.96
C GLN A 233 29.09 14.99 16.35
N GLN A 234 28.00 15.37 17.04
CA GLN A 234 28.06 16.03 18.36
C GLN A 234 27.19 15.37 19.45
N LYS A 235 27.04 14.03 19.42
CA LYS A 235 26.23 13.27 20.39
C LYS A 235 26.57 13.53 21.87
N ASN A 236 27.85 13.72 22.22
CA ASN A 236 28.28 13.82 23.62
C ASN A 236 27.98 15.19 24.26
N GLN A 237 28.04 16.27 23.49
CA GLN A 237 27.77 17.63 23.98
C GLN A 237 26.27 17.86 24.22
N PHE A 238 25.44 17.07 23.55
CA PHE A 238 23.99 17.05 23.70
C PHE A 238 23.51 16.42 25.01
N ILE A 239 24.09 15.31 25.44
CA ILE A 239 23.79 14.69 26.75
C ILE A 239 24.01 15.73 27.84
N THR A 240 25.14 16.45 27.81
CA THR A 240 25.47 17.50 28.79
C THR A 240 24.47 18.66 28.78
N ASN A 241 23.93 19.01 27.61
CA ASN A 241 22.96 20.10 27.49
C ASN A 241 21.54 19.71 27.95
N ILE A 242 21.04 18.51 27.63
CA ILE A 242 19.77 18.00 28.20
C ILE A 242 19.87 17.90 29.72
N ILE A 243 21.02 17.41 30.20
CA ILE A 243 21.35 17.30 31.63
C ILE A 243 21.28 18.66 32.33
N SER A 244 21.76 19.73 31.67
CA SER A 244 21.81 21.07 32.27
C SER A 244 20.45 21.79 32.35
N ILE A 245 19.44 21.34 31.61
CA ILE A 245 18.15 22.06 31.45
C ILE A 245 17.04 21.46 32.33
N SER A 246 17.27 20.36 33.05
CA SER A 246 16.18 19.48 33.49
C SER A 246 15.32 19.94 34.67
N ARG A 247 14.10 20.41 34.38
CA ARG A 247 12.88 20.14 35.20
C ARG A 247 12.13 18.87 34.77
N ILE A 248 12.67 18.11 33.81
CA ILE A 248 12.00 16.94 33.24
C ILE A 248 12.21 15.72 34.16
N PRO A 249 11.16 14.96 34.49
CA PRO A 249 11.30 13.70 35.21
C PRO A 249 12.21 12.73 34.44
N SER A 250 13.21 12.16 35.12
CA SER A 250 14.18 11.24 34.51
C SER A 250 13.52 10.08 33.77
N GLN A 251 12.36 9.64 34.26
CA GLN A 251 11.50 8.62 33.66
C GLN A 251 11.06 8.94 32.22
N MET A 252 10.66 10.17 31.93
CA MET A 252 10.25 10.58 30.57
C MET A 252 11.43 10.53 29.60
N ILE A 253 12.62 10.88 30.07
CA ILE A 253 13.84 10.82 29.26
C ILE A 253 14.19 9.35 28.95
N VAL A 254 14.13 8.47 29.95
CA VAL A 254 14.35 7.03 29.75
C VAL A 254 13.35 6.46 28.74
N GLU A 255 12.06 6.76 28.90
CA GLU A 255 11.03 6.30 27.97
C GLU A 255 11.28 6.81 26.54
N PHE A 256 11.66 8.08 26.39
CA PHE A 256 11.96 8.68 25.11
C PHE A 256 13.19 8.05 24.44
N LEU A 257 14.28 7.85 25.19
CA LEU A 257 15.49 7.19 24.69
C LEU A 257 15.19 5.75 24.24
N LEU A 258 14.37 5.04 25.00
CA LEU A 258 13.87 3.72 24.62
C LEU A 258 13.04 3.77 23.34
N LYS A 259 12.22 4.82 23.14
CA LYS A 259 11.39 5.08 21.95
C LYS A 259 12.18 5.48 20.70
N ILE A 260 13.34 6.10 20.84
CA ILE A 260 14.23 6.37 19.68
C ILE A 260 15.03 5.12 19.29
N GLY A 261 15.42 4.30 20.28
CA GLY A 261 16.27 3.14 20.04
C GLY A 261 17.76 3.46 19.82
N ASP A 262 18.24 4.60 20.34
CA ASP A 262 19.68 4.91 20.35
C ASP A 262 20.33 4.32 21.61
N PHE A 263 20.97 3.17 21.44
CA PHE A 263 21.59 2.40 22.52
C PHE A 263 22.74 3.14 23.23
N GLU A 264 23.59 3.84 22.47
CA GLU A 264 24.72 4.60 23.03
C GLU A 264 24.22 5.76 23.91
N LEU A 265 23.21 6.47 23.41
CA LEU A 265 22.61 7.58 24.12
C LEU A 265 21.88 7.11 25.39
N PHE A 266 21.15 6.01 25.28
CA PHE A 266 20.47 5.36 26.41
C PHE A 266 21.46 4.97 27.51
N THR A 267 22.50 4.21 27.16
CA THR A 267 23.48 3.71 28.14
C THR A 267 24.24 4.85 28.79
N SER A 268 24.67 5.83 28.00
CA SER A 268 25.35 7.03 28.52
C SER A 268 24.48 7.81 29.51
N TYR A 269 23.18 7.95 29.22
CA TYR A 269 22.23 8.62 30.11
C TYR A 269 22.02 7.83 31.41
N ILE A 270 21.77 6.52 31.35
CA ILE A 270 21.57 5.71 32.57
C ILE A 270 22.84 5.68 33.43
N SER A 271 24.02 5.59 32.81
CA SER A 271 25.30 5.68 33.53
C SER A 271 25.48 7.01 34.27
N ALA A 272 24.99 8.12 33.70
CA ALA A 272 24.98 9.42 34.38
C ALA A 272 23.90 9.52 35.49
N TYR A 273 22.82 8.73 35.40
CA TYR A 273 21.68 8.74 36.32
C TYR A 273 21.28 7.35 36.82
N PRO A 274 22.10 6.72 37.68
CA PRO A 274 21.85 5.35 38.14
C PRO A 274 20.56 5.17 38.97
N LYS A 275 19.95 6.27 39.45
CA LYS A 275 18.66 6.26 40.16
C LYS A 275 17.44 6.28 39.22
N ALA A 276 17.64 6.41 37.91
CA ALA A 276 16.54 6.40 36.95
C ALA A 276 15.87 5.02 36.96
N THR A 277 14.61 4.96 37.37
CA THR A 277 13.84 3.70 37.36
C THR A 277 13.46 3.37 35.93
N ILE A 278 13.78 2.16 35.47
CA ILE A 278 13.37 1.66 34.16
C ILE A 278 12.13 0.79 34.37
N SER A 279 10.95 1.27 33.97
CA SER A 279 9.75 0.43 34.01
C SER A 279 9.91 -0.72 33.03
N SER A 280 9.63 -1.95 33.47
CA SER A 280 9.62 -3.14 32.60
C SER A 280 8.65 -3.00 31.42
N GLN A 281 7.62 -2.17 31.57
CA GLN A 281 6.67 -1.85 30.51
C GLN A 281 7.28 -0.97 29.41
N TRP A 282 8.27 -0.12 29.68
CA TRP A 282 8.86 0.74 28.63
C TRP A 282 9.79 -0.03 27.70
N LEU A 283 10.34 -1.14 28.18
CA LEU A 283 11.08 -2.08 27.34
C LEU A 283 10.18 -2.76 26.30
N LEU A 284 8.86 -2.49 26.29
CA LEU A 284 7.88 -2.99 25.33
C LEU A 284 7.81 -2.19 24.03
N TYR A 285 8.31 -0.95 24.00
CA TYR A 285 8.20 -0.12 22.81
C TYR A 285 9.02 -0.73 21.65
N PRO A 286 8.45 -0.82 20.45
CA PRO A 286 9.15 -1.37 19.29
C PRO A 286 10.14 -0.35 18.74
N THR A 287 11.44 -0.55 18.96
CA THR A 287 12.49 0.37 18.49
C THR A 287 13.70 -0.33 17.88
N LYS A 288 14.47 0.42 17.08
CA LYS A 288 15.75 -0.01 16.52
C LYS A 288 16.73 -0.32 17.66
N ASN A 289 17.56 -1.36 17.55
CA ASN A 289 18.57 -1.76 18.56
C ASN A 289 18.02 -2.14 19.96
N ARG A 290 16.76 -2.57 20.04
CA ARG A 290 16.12 -3.01 21.30
C ARG A 290 16.84 -4.17 22.00
N GLN A 291 17.42 -5.10 21.24
CA GLN A 291 18.14 -6.26 21.78
C GLN A 291 19.31 -5.85 22.67
N GLU A 292 20.17 -4.95 22.19
CA GLU A 292 21.34 -4.45 22.93
C GLU A 292 20.90 -3.74 24.21
N THR A 293 19.84 -2.93 24.12
CA THR A 293 19.30 -2.19 25.26
C THR A 293 18.75 -3.12 26.34
N ILE A 294 17.97 -4.14 25.96
CA ILE A 294 17.45 -5.14 26.89
C ILE A 294 18.60 -5.93 27.52
N LYS A 295 19.56 -6.40 26.72
CA LYS A 295 20.73 -7.13 27.19
C LYS A 295 21.53 -6.32 28.21
N TRP A 296 21.73 -5.03 27.94
CA TRP A 296 22.42 -4.14 28.87
C TRP A 296 21.62 -3.95 30.18
N CYS A 297 20.31 -3.74 30.09
CA CYS A 297 19.45 -3.61 31.27
C CYS A 297 19.46 -4.89 32.14
N LEU A 298 19.49 -6.07 31.50
CA LEU A 298 19.61 -7.36 32.16
C LEU A 298 20.96 -7.52 32.89
N VAL A 299 22.07 -7.23 32.20
CA VAL A 299 23.44 -7.34 32.74
C VAL A 299 23.64 -6.42 33.94
N ASN A 300 23.03 -5.23 33.92
CA ASN A 300 23.16 -4.24 34.98
C ASN A 300 22.08 -4.34 36.07
N GLY A 301 21.23 -5.38 36.05
CA GLY A 301 20.26 -5.64 37.12
C GLY A 301 19.05 -4.69 37.15
N TYR A 302 18.82 -3.91 36.09
CA TYR A 302 17.64 -3.04 35.99
C TYR A 302 16.33 -3.84 35.75
N ILE A 303 16.45 -5.12 35.37
CA ILE A 303 15.32 -6.03 35.19
C ILE A 303 15.52 -7.23 36.13
N THR A 304 14.73 -7.28 37.21
CA THR A 304 14.82 -8.35 38.22
C THR A 304 13.85 -9.49 37.96
N THR A 305 12.76 -9.25 37.24
CA THR A 305 11.79 -10.28 36.84
C THR A 305 11.51 -10.12 35.35
N PRO A 306 11.99 -11.03 34.50
CA PRO A 306 11.69 -10.98 33.08
C PRO A 306 10.22 -11.29 32.86
N VAL A 307 9.53 -10.31 32.27
CA VAL A 307 8.18 -10.50 31.76
C VAL A 307 8.30 -10.69 30.26
N ILE A 308 7.86 -11.85 29.77
CA ILE A 308 7.80 -12.13 28.34
C ILE A 308 6.48 -11.60 27.82
N TYR A 309 6.55 -10.82 26.74
CA TYR A 309 5.37 -10.25 26.11
C TYR A 309 5.20 -10.74 24.67
N PRO A 310 3.96 -10.90 24.18
CA PRO A 310 3.72 -11.40 22.83
C PRO A 310 4.24 -10.48 21.72
N LYS A 311 4.54 -9.20 21.99
CA LYS A 311 5.16 -8.30 20.99
C LYS A 311 6.68 -8.46 20.83
N MET A 312 7.36 -9.20 21.71
CA MET A 312 8.80 -9.44 21.61
C MET A 312 9.13 -10.37 20.43
N SER A 313 10.27 -10.16 19.75
CA SER A 313 10.73 -11.09 18.72
C SER A 313 11.20 -12.40 19.34
N VAL A 314 11.32 -13.46 18.54
CA VAL A 314 11.76 -14.79 19.02
C VAL A 314 13.18 -14.70 19.57
N GLU A 315 14.05 -13.96 18.90
CA GLU A 315 15.45 -13.74 19.28
C GLU A 315 15.56 -13.06 20.64
N VAL A 316 14.75 -12.01 20.89
CA VAL A 316 14.73 -11.31 22.18
C VAL A 316 14.28 -12.25 23.30
N ILE A 317 13.26 -13.09 23.07
CA ILE A 317 12.78 -14.04 24.07
C ILE A 317 13.88 -15.07 24.37
N GLN A 318 14.57 -15.56 23.34
CA GLN A 318 15.65 -16.53 23.48
C GLN A 318 16.85 -15.94 24.22
N GLU A 319 17.26 -14.71 23.91
CA GLU A 319 18.34 -14.01 24.62
C GLU A 319 18.03 -13.79 26.10
N ILE A 320 16.81 -13.34 26.42
CA ILE A 320 16.35 -13.19 27.82
C ILE A 320 16.44 -14.55 28.53
N TYR A 321 15.93 -15.61 27.91
CA TYR A 321 15.94 -16.94 28.50
C TYR A 321 17.36 -17.46 28.75
N THR A 322 18.24 -17.39 27.75
CA THR A 322 19.64 -17.81 27.84
C THR A 322 20.36 -17.07 28.95
N TYR A 323 20.21 -15.74 29.02
CA TYR A 323 20.84 -14.92 30.06
C TYR A 323 20.46 -15.37 31.48
N PHE A 324 19.18 -15.62 31.74
CA PHE A 324 18.73 -16.02 33.07
C PHE A 324 19.09 -17.46 33.42
N ASN A 325 19.09 -18.37 32.42
CA ASN A 325 19.51 -19.74 32.61
C ASN A 325 21.02 -19.83 32.95
N GLU A 326 21.87 -19.05 32.27
CA GLU A 326 23.32 -18.97 32.56
C GLU A 326 23.62 -18.46 33.98
N LYS A 327 22.75 -17.60 34.53
CA LYS A 327 22.90 -17.09 35.90
C LYS A 327 22.45 -18.08 36.98
N GLY A 328 22.04 -19.30 36.63
CA GLY A 328 21.58 -20.33 37.58
C GLY A 328 20.38 -19.90 38.42
N SER A 329 19.71 -18.83 38.00
CA SER A 329 18.55 -18.30 38.69
C SER A 329 17.34 -19.08 38.19
N ASN A 330 16.64 -19.79 39.06
CA ASN A 330 15.31 -20.33 38.77
C ASN A 330 14.35 -19.15 38.58
N VAL A 331 14.43 -18.54 37.42
CA VAL A 331 13.65 -17.34 37.14
C VAL A 331 12.27 -17.78 36.72
N ASN A 332 11.31 -17.49 37.60
CA ASN A 332 9.89 -17.52 37.27
C ASN A 332 9.63 -16.45 36.20
N LEU A 333 9.87 -16.82 34.94
CA LEU A 333 9.52 -15.99 33.81
C LEU A 333 7.99 -15.85 33.82
N VAL A 334 7.51 -14.62 33.77
CA VAL A 334 6.07 -14.36 33.72
C VAL A 334 5.72 -14.06 32.27
N CYS A 335 4.97 -14.95 31.62
CA CYS A 335 4.43 -14.68 30.29
C CYS A 335 3.08 -13.99 30.41
N VAL A 336 3.04 -12.68 30.11
CA VAL A 336 1.80 -11.89 30.09
C VAL A 336 1.30 -11.87 28.66
N LEU A 337 0.30 -12.72 28.39
CA LEU A 337 -0.42 -12.76 27.12
C LEU A 337 -1.68 -11.88 27.24
N PRO A 338 -1.66 -10.61 26.78
CA PRO A 338 -2.89 -9.81 26.66
C PRO A 338 -3.94 -10.50 25.80
N ASP A 339 -5.20 -10.11 25.97
CA ASP A 339 -6.33 -10.69 25.24
C ASP A 339 -6.19 -10.54 23.70
N ASP A 340 -5.44 -9.53 23.23
CA ASP A 340 -5.15 -9.30 21.81
C ASP A 340 -3.86 -10.03 21.34
N THR A 341 -3.88 -11.36 21.28
CA THR A 341 -2.71 -12.21 21.00
C THR A 341 -2.52 -12.58 19.53
N ILE A 342 -2.65 -11.61 18.61
CA ILE A 342 -2.34 -11.79 17.16
C ILE A 342 -0.93 -12.38 16.93
N HIS A 343 0.00 -12.12 17.85
CA HIS A 343 1.38 -12.59 17.78
C HIS A 343 1.59 -14.08 18.08
N LEU A 344 0.59 -14.80 18.58
CA LEU A 344 0.65 -16.26 18.75
C LEU A 344 0.40 -17.02 17.45
N ASN A 345 0.29 -16.30 16.34
CA ASN A 345 0.16 -16.86 15.01
C ASN A 345 1.53 -16.98 14.30
N ASN A 346 2.55 -17.38 15.05
CA ASN A 346 3.93 -17.54 14.60
C ASN A 346 4.51 -18.82 15.20
N HIS A 347 4.81 -19.79 14.35
CA HIS A 347 5.25 -21.11 14.75
C HIS A 347 6.48 -21.08 15.67
N GLN A 348 7.53 -20.36 15.28
CA GLN A 348 8.79 -20.28 16.04
C GLN A 348 8.56 -19.69 17.43
N LYS A 349 7.67 -18.71 17.53
CA LYS A 349 7.34 -18.09 18.81
C LYS A 349 6.56 -19.04 19.70
N VAL A 350 5.55 -19.71 19.16
CA VAL A 350 4.75 -20.69 19.92
C VAL A 350 5.63 -21.86 20.36
N SER A 351 6.46 -22.41 19.47
CA SER A 351 7.36 -23.51 19.80
C SER A 351 8.37 -23.12 20.88
N LEU A 352 8.94 -21.90 20.79
CA LEU A 352 9.82 -21.37 21.82
C LEU A 352 9.08 -21.27 23.15
N LEU A 353 7.93 -20.59 23.20
CA LEU A 353 7.16 -20.42 24.45
C LEU A 353 6.75 -21.76 25.08
N MET A 354 6.35 -22.74 24.26
CA MET A 354 6.04 -24.08 24.74
C MET A 354 7.29 -24.76 25.32
N SER A 355 8.45 -24.68 24.64
CA SER A 355 9.71 -25.24 25.15
C SER A 355 10.20 -24.59 26.45
N LEU A 356 9.80 -23.33 26.70
CA LEU A 356 10.10 -22.61 27.94
C LEU A 356 9.13 -22.95 29.09
N GLY A 357 8.22 -23.91 28.90
CA GLY A 357 7.29 -24.38 29.93
C GLY A 357 5.99 -23.56 30.06
N PHE A 358 5.68 -22.65 29.13
CA PHE A 358 4.45 -21.85 29.15
C PHE A 358 3.21 -22.55 28.59
N HIS A 359 3.13 -23.87 28.70
CA HIS A 359 2.10 -24.67 28.03
C HIS A 359 0.68 -24.18 28.29
N ASP A 360 0.29 -24.04 29.55
CA ASP A 360 -1.07 -23.67 29.91
C ASP A 360 -1.43 -22.24 29.49
N ASN A 361 -0.49 -21.29 29.63
CA ASN A 361 -0.70 -19.90 29.25
C ASN A 361 -0.90 -19.77 27.73
N VAL A 362 -0.04 -20.45 26.97
CA VAL A 362 -0.09 -20.47 25.50
C VAL A 362 -1.39 -21.13 25.03
N LEU A 363 -1.75 -22.31 25.56
CA LEU A 363 -2.98 -23.02 25.19
C LEU A 363 -4.24 -22.23 25.56
N LYS A 364 -4.30 -21.63 26.76
CA LYS A 364 -5.44 -20.81 27.20
C LYS A 364 -5.69 -19.65 26.23
N SER A 365 -4.63 -18.99 25.79
CA SER A 365 -4.70 -17.87 24.84
C SER A 365 -5.05 -18.35 23.43
N ILE A 366 -4.46 -19.45 22.98
CA ILE A 366 -4.72 -19.99 21.64
C ILE A 366 -6.17 -20.41 21.44
N TYR A 367 -6.84 -20.96 22.47
CA TYR A 367 -8.23 -21.38 22.35
C TYR A 367 -9.22 -20.23 22.17
N THR A 368 -8.84 -18.99 22.47
CA THR A 368 -9.68 -17.80 22.22
C THR A 368 -9.36 -17.12 20.89
N LEU A 369 -8.29 -17.54 20.22
CA LEU A 369 -7.83 -16.95 18.96
C LEU A 369 -8.33 -17.70 17.73
N THR A 370 -8.43 -16.97 16.62
CA THR A 370 -8.48 -17.56 15.28
C THR A 370 -7.07 -17.63 14.72
N LEU A 371 -6.51 -18.84 14.61
CA LEU A 371 -5.18 -19.06 14.04
C LEU A 371 -5.22 -19.01 12.52
N THR A 372 -4.23 -18.39 11.89
CA THR A 372 -4.10 -18.32 10.42
C THR A 372 -2.77 -18.87 9.89
N ASP A 373 -1.79 -19.17 10.76
CA ASP A 373 -0.49 -19.74 10.40
C ASP A 373 -0.53 -21.26 10.47
N ILE A 374 -0.43 -21.93 9.33
CA ILE A 374 -0.51 -23.38 9.21
C ILE A 374 0.60 -24.10 9.98
N SER A 375 1.80 -23.53 10.03
CA SER A 375 2.92 -24.11 10.77
C SER A 375 2.68 -24.12 12.28
N THR A 376 2.08 -23.05 12.81
CA THR A 376 1.62 -23.00 14.21
C THR A 376 0.56 -24.06 14.47
N ILE A 377 -0.43 -24.18 13.60
CA ILE A 377 -1.54 -25.14 13.77
C ILE A 377 -1.01 -26.58 13.74
N ARG A 378 -0.15 -26.93 12.78
CA ARG A 378 0.51 -28.25 12.69
C ARG A 378 1.23 -28.59 13.98
N TYR A 379 2.09 -27.68 14.43
CA TYR A 379 2.84 -27.87 15.67
C TYR A 379 1.92 -28.13 16.87
N LEU A 380 0.86 -27.34 17.04
CA LEU A 380 -0.07 -27.49 18.16
C LEU A 380 -0.84 -28.81 18.13
N VAL A 381 -1.28 -29.23 16.95
CA VAL A 381 -2.14 -30.40 16.78
C VAL A 381 -1.34 -31.71 16.78
N GLU A 382 -0.13 -31.70 16.22
CA GLU A 382 0.71 -32.91 16.11
C GLU A 382 1.53 -33.16 17.39
N GLN A 383 2.01 -32.10 18.05
CA GLN A 383 2.91 -32.25 19.22
C GLN A 383 2.16 -32.25 20.55
N HIS A 384 0.91 -31.80 20.58
CA HIS A 384 0.17 -31.66 21.83
C HIS A 384 -1.21 -32.30 21.75
N ALA A 385 -1.57 -33.03 22.80
CA ALA A 385 -2.93 -33.54 22.98
C ALA A 385 -3.86 -32.36 23.33
N LEU A 386 -4.56 -31.84 22.33
CA LEU A 386 -5.46 -30.71 22.50
C LEU A 386 -6.79 -31.17 23.09
N ASN A 387 -7.17 -30.58 24.23
CA ASN A 387 -8.44 -30.87 24.91
C ASN A 387 -9.61 -30.04 24.38
N ARG A 388 -9.35 -29.08 23.48
CA ARG A 388 -10.36 -28.23 22.83
C ARG A 388 -10.04 -28.06 21.36
N LYS A 389 -11.07 -27.72 20.58
CA LYS A 389 -10.91 -27.45 19.14
C LYS A 389 -10.20 -26.12 18.93
N LEU A 390 -9.26 -26.08 17.99
CA LEU A 390 -8.67 -24.81 17.54
C LEU A 390 -9.60 -24.13 16.53
N ASN A 391 -9.85 -22.83 16.70
CA ASN A 391 -10.54 -22.04 15.68
C ASN A 391 -9.53 -21.58 14.61
N VAL A 392 -9.75 -21.95 13.36
CA VAL A 392 -8.77 -21.80 12.28
C VAL A 392 -9.35 -21.02 11.10
N LYS A 393 -8.55 -20.09 10.55
CA LYS A 393 -8.82 -19.37 9.31
C LYS A 393 -7.56 -19.31 8.45
N ILE A 394 -7.39 -20.27 7.56
CA ILE A 394 -6.23 -20.37 6.67
C ILE A 394 -6.56 -19.72 5.32
N ASP A 395 -5.57 -18.97 4.79
CA ASP A 395 -5.63 -18.40 3.46
C ASP A 395 -5.20 -19.44 2.42
N ALA A 396 -6.14 -19.83 1.56
CA ALA A 396 -5.92 -20.81 0.50
C ALA A 396 -4.78 -20.44 -0.46
N GLN A 397 -4.41 -19.16 -0.57
CA GLN A 397 -3.29 -18.73 -1.42
C GLN A 397 -1.94 -19.25 -0.92
N THR A 398 -1.79 -19.37 0.40
CA THR A 398 -0.55 -19.84 1.05
C THR A 398 -0.53 -21.34 1.30
N THR A 399 -1.63 -22.03 1.06
CA THR A 399 -1.79 -23.46 1.33
C THR A 399 -1.08 -24.31 0.26
N SER A 400 -0.36 -25.35 0.69
CA SER A 400 0.09 -26.45 -0.19
C SER A 400 -0.95 -27.59 -0.26
N PRO A 401 -0.86 -28.51 -1.24
CA PRO A 401 -1.70 -29.72 -1.24
C PRO A 401 -1.59 -30.53 0.07
N GLU A 402 -0.40 -30.63 0.65
CA GLU A 402 -0.15 -31.31 1.93
C GLU A 402 -0.79 -30.58 3.12
N ASP A 403 -0.85 -29.25 3.07
CA ASP A 403 -1.59 -28.43 4.04
C ASP A 403 -3.09 -28.65 3.92
N MET A 404 -3.62 -28.78 2.70
CA MET A 404 -5.02 -29.17 2.51
C MET A 404 -5.30 -30.55 3.10
N ASP A 405 -4.46 -31.56 2.84
CA ASP A 405 -4.58 -32.91 3.43
C ASP A 405 -4.64 -32.83 4.96
N PHE A 406 -3.75 -32.05 5.56
CA PHE A 406 -3.71 -31.83 7.01
C PHE A 406 -5.00 -31.17 7.54
N ILE A 407 -5.45 -30.08 6.92
CA ILE A 407 -6.65 -29.34 7.33
C ILE A 407 -7.86 -30.25 7.28
N VAL A 408 -8.05 -30.97 6.17
CA VAL A 408 -9.20 -31.85 5.96
C VAL A 408 -9.21 -32.97 7.00
N PHE A 409 -8.06 -33.63 7.22
CA PHE A 409 -7.93 -34.71 8.19
C PHE A 409 -8.27 -34.27 9.62
N TYR A 410 -7.70 -33.16 10.09
CA TYR A 410 -7.92 -32.70 11.46
C TYR A 410 -9.28 -32.01 11.65
N HIS A 411 -9.89 -31.50 10.58
CA HIS A 411 -11.27 -31.03 10.61
C HIS A 411 -12.25 -32.20 10.77
N GLN A 412 -12.05 -33.29 10.03
CA GLN A 412 -12.85 -34.53 10.18
C GLN A 412 -12.70 -35.15 11.58
N LYS A 413 -11.49 -35.12 12.15
CA LYS A 413 -11.24 -35.52 13.55
C LYS A 413 -11.81 -34.56 14.60
N LYS A 414 -12.40 -33.43 14.18
CA LYS A 414 -12.92 -32.38 15.05
C LYS A 414 -11.85 -31.75 15.96
N SER A 415 -10.57 -31.84 15.61
CA SER A 415 -9.45 -31.20 16.33
C SER A 415 -9.32 -29.72 15.99
N ILE A 416 -9.68 -29.36 14.76
CA ILE A 416 -9.81 -27.97 14.32
C ILE A 416 -11.27 -27.67 13.97
N SER A 417 -11.64 -26.39 14.04
CA SER A 417 -12.93 -25.84 13.65
C SER A 417 -12.66 -24.79 12.57
N MET A 418 -13.11 -25.07 11.35
CA MET A 418 -12.98 -24.17 10.20
C MET A 418 -14.28 -24.16 9.40
N GLY A 419 -14.64 -22.99 8.84
CA GLY A 419 -15.73 -22.89 7.88
C GLY A 419 -15.32 -23.51 6.53
N MET A 420 -15.51 -24.81 6.36
CA MET A 420 -15.05 -25.54 5.16
C MET A 420 -15.64 -25.04 3.85
N THR A 421 -16.93 -24.65 3.83
CA THR A 421 -17.54 -24.03 2.63
C THR A 421 -16.82 -22.75 2.22
N TYR A 422 -16.45 -21.91 3.20
CA TYR A 422 -15.67 -20.71 2.95
C TYR A 422 -14.27 -21.05 2.45
N TYR A 423 -13.60 -22.03 3.08
CA TYR A 423 -12.27 -22.48 2.66
C TYR A 423 -12.25 -23.00 1.22
N ILE A 424 -13.20 -23.86 0.85
CA ILE A 424 -13.32 -24.39 -0.51
C ILE A 424 -13.57 -23.26 -1.51
N ARG A 425 -14.45 -22.31 -1.17
CA ARG A 425 -14.67 -21.10 -1.98
C ARG A 425 -13.39 -20.28 -2.17
N GLU A 426 -12.59 -20.11 -1.12
CA GLU A 426 -11.29 -19.43 -1.20
C GLU A 426 -10.31 -20.21 -2.08
N VAL A 427 -10.25 -21.55 -2.00
CA VAL A 427 -9.42 -22.38 -2.88
C VAL A 427 -9.79 -22.12 -4.35
N VAL A 428 -11.07 -22.13 -4.69
CA VAL A 428 -11.55 -21.82 -6.06
C VAL A 428 -11.24 -20.38 -6.46
N SER A 429 -11.36 -19.45 -5.52
CA SER A 429 -11.14 -18.03 -5.75
C SER A 429 -9.66 -17.61 -5.75
N SER A 430 -8.76 -18.48 -5.27
CA SER A 430 -7.34 -18.20 -5.14
C SER A 430 -6.61 -18.24 -6.49
N GLY A 431 -7.15 -18.94 -7.49
CA GLY A 431 -6.47 -19.18 -8.77
C GLY A 431 -5.49 -20.37 -8.76
N ARG A 432 -5.31 -21.04 -7.62
CA ARG A 432 -4.43 -22.21 -7.44
C ARG A 432 -5.05 -23.47 -8.06
N VAL A 433 -4.74 -23.73 -9.33
CA VAL A 433 -5.25 -24.91 -10.07
C VAL A 433 -4.79 -26.22 -9.42
N ASP A 434 -3.58 -26.26 -8.89
CA ASP A 434 -3.02 -27.41 -8.15
C ASP A 434 -3.87 -27.79 -6.93
N LEU A 435 -4.32 -26.81 -6.14
CA LEU A 435 -5.21 -27.06 -5.00
C LEU A 435 -6.61 -27.51 -5.42
N ILE A 436 -7.10 -27.02 -6.57
CA ILE A 436 -8.40 -27.45 -7.11
C ILE A 436 -8.33 -28.89 -7.62
N ILE A 437 -7.27 -29.24 -8.37
CA ILE A 437 -7.00 -30.61 -8.78
C ILE A 437 -7.01 -31.52 -7.54
N HIS A 438 -6.21 -31.17 -6.54
CA HIS A 438 -6.08 -31.95 -5.32
C HIS A 438 -7.40 -32.08 -4.54
N LEU A 439 -8.17 -30.99 -4.43
CA LEU A 439 -9.50 -31.00 -3.81
C LEU A 439 -10.45 -31.96 -4.53
N LEU A 440 -10.50 -31.91 -5.87
CA LEU A 440 -11.43 -32.73 -6.66
C LEU A 440 -11.00 -34.20 -6.75
N GLU A 441 -9.70 -34.48 -6.79
CA GLU A 441 -9.18 -35.85 -6.90
C GLU A 441 -9.19 -36.58 -5.56
N LYS A 442 -8.73 -35.95 -4.47
CA LYS A 442 -8.58 -36.62 -3.17
C LYS A 442 -9.72 -36.34 -2.18
N HIS A 443 -10.38 -35.20 -2.30
CA HIS A 443 -11.31 -34.69 -1.28
C HIS A 443 -12.69 -34.32 -1.83
N SER A 444 -13.12 -34.94 -2.94
CA SER A 444 -14.42 -34.69 -3.56
C SER A 444 -15.61 -34.95 -2.62
N SER A 445 -15.45 -35.83 -1.63
CA SER A 445 -16.46 -36.08 -0.59
C SER A 445 -16.76 -34.85 0.28
N LEU A 446 -15.88 -33.86 0.34
CA LEU A 446 -16.16 -32.60 1.00
C LEU A 446 -17.25 -31.82 0.28
N LEU A 447 -17.30 -31.90 -1.06
CA LEU A 447 -18.32 -31.19 -1.83
C LEU A 447 -19.71 -31.68 -1.45
N THR A 448 -19.90 -32.99 -1.34
CA THR A 448 -21.18 -33.57 -0.89
C THR A 448 -21.44 -33.30 0.59
N THR A 449 -20.41 -33.35 1.45
CA THR A 449 -20.55 -33.07 2.89
C THR A 449 -21.03 -31.64 3.18
N TYR A 450 -20.62 -30.67 2.36
CA TYR A 450 -20.94 -29.25 2.53
C TYR A 450 -21.97 -28.72 1.52
N ASP A 451 -22.64 -29.62 0.81
CA ASP A 451 -23.69 -29.31 -0.18
C ASP A 451 -23.22 -28.30 -1.25
N ILE A 452 -21.97 -28.45 -1.70
CA ILE A 452 -21.35 -27.62 -2.73
C ILE A 452 -21.56 -28.29 -4.07
N THR A 453 -22.35 -27.65 -4.93
CA THR A 453 -22.65 -28.17 -6.27
C THR A 453 -21.54 -27.82 -7.26
N HIS A 454 -21.49 -28.52 -8.39
CA HIS A 454 -20.63 -28.12 -9.51
C HIS A 454 -20.99 -26.72 -10.04
N GLN A 455 -22.24 -26.28 -9.86
CA GLN A 455 -22.71 -24.94 -10.23
C GLN A 455 -22.10 -23.86 -9.33
N ASP A 456 -21.87 -24.16 -8.06
CA ASP A 456 -21.20 -23.26 -7.12
C ASP A 456 -19.72 -23.10 -7.51
N LEU A 457 -19.04 -24.21 -7.80
CA LEU A 457 -17.63 -24.19 -8.22
C LEU A 457 -17.43 -23.33 -9.48
N ILE A 458 -18.26 -23.51 -10.50
CA ILE A 458 -18.15 -22.70 -11.72
C ILE A 458 -18.45 -21.22 -11.42
N SER A 459 -19.47 -20.92 -10.63
CA SER A 459 -19.84 -19.54 -10.25
C SER A 459 -18.72 -18.85 -9.48
N TRP A 460 -18.09 -19.53 -8.53
CA TRP A 460 -16.94 -19.01 -7.78
C TRP A 460 -15.70 -18.81 -8.66
N SER A 461 -15.45 -19.70 -9.63
CA SER A 461 -14.33 -19.54 -10.56
C SER A 461 -14.51 -18.34 -11.52
N ILE A 462 -15.76 -18.07 -11.95
CA ILE A 462 -16.08 -16.93 -12.81
C ILE A 462 -15.97 -15.62 -12.02
N THR A 463 -16.59 -15.56 -10.84
CA THR A 463 -16.59 -14.34 -10.01
C THR A 463 -15.20 -13.95 -9.52
N SER A 464 -14.32 -14.93 -9.31
CA SER A 464 -12.91 -14.70 -8.97
C SER A 464 -12.05 -14.29 -10.16
N GLN A 465 -12.58 -14.33 -11.39
CA GLN A 465 -11.90 -13.92 -12.63
C GLN A 465 -10.65 -14.76 -12.96
N ASN A 466 -10.52 -15.95 -12.36
CA ASN A 466 -9.38 -16.84 -12.54
C ASN A 466 -9.61 -17.82 -13.69
N TYR A 467 -9.26 -17.39 -14.90
CA TYR A 467 -9.42 -18.22 -16.11
C TYR A 467 -8.83 -19.64 -16.02
N PRO A 468 -7.63 -19.88 -15.41
CA PRO A 468 -7.09 -21.24 -15.30
C PRO A 468 -7.98 -22.19 -14.50
N VAL A 469 -8.51 -21.74 -13.35
CA VAL A 469 -9.42 -22.54 -12.51
C VAL A 469 -10.75 -22.77 -13.22
N PHE A 470 -11.32 -21.71 -13.82
CA PHE A 470 -12.53 -21.82 -14.64
C PHE A 470 -12.38 -22.86 -15.75
N LYS A 471 -11.28 -22.78 -16.51
CA LYS A 471 -10.98 -23.71 -17.60
C LYS A 471 -10.89 -25.15 -17.09
N TYR A 472 -10.16 -25.38 -15.99
CA TYR A 472 -10.02 -26.71 -15.41
C TYR A 472 -11.36 -27.30 -14.94
N ILE A 473 -12.23 -26.49 -14.31
CA ILE A 473 -13.56 -26.94 -13.87
C ILE A 473 -14.44 -27.30 -15.08
N MET A 474 -14.42 -26.50 -16.15
CA MET A 474 -15.18 -26.79 -17.38
C MET A 474 -14.69 -28.06 -18.09
N GLU A 475 -13.38 -28.31 -18.11
CA GLU A 475 -12.78 -29.52 -18.68
C GLU A 475 -13.09 -30.77 -17.85
N THR A 476 -13.03 -30.65 -16.52
CA THR A 476 -13.35 -31.75 -15.58
C THR A 476 -14.83 -32.09 -15.61
N TYR A 477 -15.71 -31.10 -15.79
CA TYR A 477 -17.16 -31.28 -15.76
C TYR A 477 -17.84 -30.68 -17.02
N PRO A 478 -17.69 -31.33 -18.18
CA PRO A 478 -18.19 -30.79 -19.46
C PRO A 478 -19.72 -30.68 -19.54
N LYS A 479 -20.45 -31.29 -18.60
CA LYS A 479 -21.91 -31.24 -18.50
C LYS A 479 -22.43 -30.06 -17.66
N ILE A 480 -21.55 -29.25 -17.06
CA ILE A 480 -21.98 -28.04 -16.33
C ILE A 480 -22.68 -27.11 -17.32
N LYS A 481 -23.90 -26.71 -16.97
CA LYS A 481 -24.67 -25.77 -17.78
C LYS A 481 -24.21 -24.35 -17.47
N LEU A 482 -23.66 -23.69 -18.49
CA LEU A 482 -23.45 -22.25 -18.44
C LEU A 482 -24.76 -21.55 -18.82
N GLU A 483 -25.20 -20.68 -17.93
CA GLU A 483 -26.36 -19.80 -18.13
C GLU A 483 -25.94 -18.38 -18.50
N LYS A 484 -26.87 -17.61 -19.08
CA LYS A 484 -26.64 -16.19 -19.45
C LYS A 484 -26.14 -15.35 -18.26
N MET A 485 -26.60 -15.65 -17.04
CA MET A 485 -26.16 -14.95 -15.84
C MET A 485 -24.66 -15.11 -15.54
N HIS A 486 -23.99 -16.16 -16.01
CA HIS A 486 -22.55 -16.30 -15.83
C HIS A 486 -21.76 -15.24 -16.61
N LEU A 487 -22.30 -14.76 -17.72
CA LEU A 487 -21.69 -13.64 -18.46
C LEU A 487 -21.72 -12.36 -17.61
N LEU A 488 -22.76 -12.14 -16.78
CA LEU A 488 -22.83 -11.02 -15.82
C LEU A 488 -21.70 -11.04 -14.80
N LEU A 489 -21.26 -12.24 -14.43
CA LEU A 489 -20.23 -12.47 -13.42
C LEU A 489 -18.83 -12.39 -14.03
N ALA A 490 -18.71 -12.49 -15.36
CA ALA A 490 -17.43 -12.45 -16.04
C ALA A 490 -16.86 -11.03 -16.01
N GLY A 491 -15.78 -10.83 -15.24
CA GLY A 491 -14.93 -9.63 -15.33
C GLY A 491 -13.69 -9.83 -16.22
N ASN A 492 -13.48 -11.06 -16.71
CA ASN A 492 -12.33 -11.47 -17.50
C ASN A 492 -12.73 -11.77 -18.94
N LEU A 493 -12.04 -11.15 -19.91
CA LEU A 493 -12.32 -11.31 -21.33
C LEU A 493 -12.28 -12.78 -21.79
N LYS A 494 -11.31 -13.59 -21.33
CA LYS A 494 -11.20 -15.00 -21.74
C LYS A 494 -12.35 -15.86 -21.22
N ILE A 495 -12.81 -15.58 -19.99
CA ILE A 495 -13.98 -16.26 -19.42
C ILE A 495 -15.23 -15.85 -20.20
N ALA A 496 -15.39 -14.56 -20.48
CA ALA A 496 -16.51 -14.03 -21.25
C ALA A 496 -16.59 -14.60 -22.67
N GLU A 497 -15.46 -14.65 -23.39
CA GLU A 497 -15.36 -15.30 -24.70
C GLU A 497 -15.78 -16.77 -24.65
N HIS A 498 -15.33 -17.50 -23.63
CA HIS A 498 -15.71 -18.90 -23.47
C HIS A 498 -17.21 -19.06 -23.22
N ILE A 499 -17.78 -18.25 -22.31
CA ILE A 499 -19.22 -18.27 -22.02
C ILE A 499 -20.02 -17.89 -23.26
N GLN A 500 -19.63 -16.85 -24.01
CA GLN A 500 -20.34 -16.42 -25.22
C GLN A 500 -20.34 -17.50 -26.31
N ARG A 501 -19.23 -18.21 -26.50
CA ARG A 501 -19.15 -19.33 -27.45
C ARG A 501 -20.07 -20.49 -27.06
N THR A 502 -20.24 -20.75 -25.76
CA THR A 502 -21.02 -21.88 -25.25
C THR A 502 -22.52 -21.58 -25.15
N VAL A 503 -22.89 -20.37 -24.69
CA VAL A 503 -24.29 -20.02 -24.38
C VAL A 503 -24.99 -19.31 -25.54
N GLN A 504 -24.25 -18.72 -26.48
CA GLN A 504 -24.78 -17.92 -27.60
C GLN A 504 -25.83 -16.90 -27.13
N CYS A 505 -25.37 -15.90 -26.36
CA CYS A 505 -26.23 -14.84 -25.86
C CYS A 505 -26.43 -13.77 -26.95
N ASP A 506 -27.50 -13.87 -27.73
CA ASP A 506 -27.78 -12.90 -28.82
C ASP A 506 -28.42 -11.58 -28.34
N SER A 507 -29.09 -11.60 -27.19
CA SER A 507 -29.67 -10.44 -26.54
C SER A 507 -29.27 -10.37 -25.08
N PHE A 508 -28.71 -9.24 -24.69
CA PHE A 508 -28.20 -8.99 -23.35
C PHE A 508 -28.01 -7.49 -23.11
N ALA A 509 -28.86 -6.90 -22.27
CA ALA A 509 -28.69 -5.52 -21.85
C ALA A 509 -27.36 -5.36 -21.09
N PRO A 510 -26.46 -4.46 -21.49
CA PRO A 510 -25.22 -4.24 -20.75
C PRO A 510 -25.55 -3.69 -19.36
N PHE A 511 -24.98 -4.29 -18.31
CA PHE A 511 -25.25 -3.88 -16.94
C PHE A 511 -24.14 -2.97 -16.39
N PRO A 512 -24.47 -2.06 -15.45
CA PRO A 512 -23.47 -1.27 -14.72
C PRO A 512 -22.39 -2.12 -14.03
N SER A 513 -22.68 -3.37 -13.68
CA SER A 513 -21.72 -4.32 -13.10
C SER A 513 -20.52 -4.58 -14.00
N PHE A 514 -20.68 -4.54 -15.33
CA PHE A 514 -19.59 -4.70 -16.28
C PHE A 514 -18.58 -3.56 -16.19
N VAL A 515 -19.09 -2.34 -16.11
CA VAL A 515 -18.30 -1.12 -15.98
C VAL A 515 -17.53 -1.12 -14.66
N LYS A 516 -18.14 -1.62 -13.58
CA LYS A 516 -17.50 -1.74 -12.25
C LYS A 516 -16.15 -2.46 -12.30
N SER A 517 -15.93 -3.38 -13.24
CA SER A 517 -14.66 -4.11 -13.40
C SER A 517 -13.47 -3.21 -13.79
N GLY A 518 -13.72 -2.09 -14.48
CA GLY A 518 -12.69 -1.24 -15.07
C GLY A 518 -11.95 -1.85 -16.26
N ASN A 519 -12.47 -2.95 -16.84
CA ASN A 519 -11.83 -3.68 -17.92
C ASN A 519 -12.35 -3.21 -19.29
N LEU A 520 -11.74 -2.17 -19.87
CA LEU A 520 -12.13 -1.64 -21.17
C LEU A 520 -12.13 -2.69 -22.31
N PRO A 521 -11.14 -3.59 -22.43
CA PRO A 521 -11.20 -4.70 -23.39
C PRO A 521 -12.46 -5.58 -23.26
N PHE A 522 -12.86 -5.90 -22.04
CA PHE A 522 -14.11 -6.64 -21.80
C PHE A 522 -15.35 -5.83 -22.22
N ILE A 523 -15.41 -4.53 -21.92
CA ILE A 523 -16.49 -3.64 -22.37
C ILE A 523 -16.55 -3.57 -23.91
N LYS A 524 -15.39 -3.49 -24.58
CA LYS A 524 -15.31 -3.53 -26.05
C LYS A 524 -15.87 -4.83 -26.61
N PHE A 525 -15.49 -5.96 -26.01
CA PHE A 525 -15.99 -7.29 -26.39
C PHE A 525 -17.51 -7.39 -26.23
N ILE A 526 -18.06 -6.96 -25.09
CA ILE A 526 -19.52 -6.96 -24.87
C ILE A 526 -20.23 -6.11 -25.94
N ASN A 527 -19.72 -4.91 -26.24
CA ASN A 527 -20.29 -4.02 -27.27
C ASN A 527 -20.29 -4.63 -28.68
N GLN A 528 -19.30 -5.49 -28.98
CA GLN A 528 -19.15 -6.09 -30.31
C GLN A 528 -20.07 -7.29 -30.52
N HIS A 529 -20.40 -8.01 -29.44
CA HIS A 529 -21.16 -9.25 -29.49
C HIS A 529 -22.63 -9.11 -29.07
N HIS A 530 -23.00 -7.99 -28.46
CA HIS A 530 -24.39 -7.72 -28.07
C HIS A 530 -24.89 -6.46 -28.77
N SER A 531 -26.08 -6.58 -29.38
CA SER A 531 -26.72 -5.48 -30.11
C SER A 531 -27.30 -4.40 -29.19
N ASP A 532 -27.54 -4.76 -27.92
CA ASP A 532 -28.03 -3.87 -26.89
C ASP A 532 -26.94 -2.86 -26.50
N LYS A 533 -27.30 -1.57 -26.52
CA LYS A 533 -26.38 -0.50 -26.19
C LYS A 533 -26.22 -0.36 -24.68
N PHE A 534 -25.04 0.06 -24.25
CA PHE A 534 -24.83 0.52 -22.88
C PHE A 534 -25.79 1.67 -22.57
N ASP A 535 -26.53 1.54 -21.48
CA ASP A 535 -27.50 2.55 -21.04
C ASP A 535 -26.83 3.70 -20.28
N ILE A 536 -27.66 4.65 -19.82
CA ILE A 536 -27.21 5.80 -19.04
C ILE A 536 -26.63 5.40 -17.69
N ASP A 537 -27.09 4.29 -17.10
CA ASP A 537 -26.58 3.78 -15.83
C ASP A 537 -25.15 3.26 -15.95
N CYS A 538 -24.77 2.70 -17.11
CA CYS A 538 -23.40 2.34 -17.41
C CYS A 538 -22.47 3.57 -17.51
N LEU A 539 -22.95 4.67 -18.09
CA LEU A 539 -22.23 5.95 -18.13
C LEU A 539 -22.09 6.55 -16.73
N ASP A 540 -23.16 6.55 -15.92
CA ASP A 540 -23.14 7.02 -14.54
C ASP A 540 -22.15 6.19 -13.70
N MET A 541 -22.17 4.87 -13.83
CA MET A 541 -21.23 3.99 -13.13
C MET A 541 -19.76 4.26 -13.53
N ALA A 542 -19.50 4.45 -14.82
CA ALA A 542 -18.15 4.80 -15.30
C ALA A 542 -17.68 6.11 -14.67
N ALA A 543 -18.60 7.08 -14.56
CA ALA A 543 -18.31 8.37 -13.93
C ALA A 543 -18.07 8.27 -12.44
N ARG A 544 -18.95 7.57 -11.71
CA ARG A 544 -18.81 7.28 -10.26
C ARG A 544 -17.52 6.55 -9.92
N LYS A 545 -16.96 5.79 -10.86
CA LYS A 545 -15.68 5.09 -10.68
C LYS A 545 -14.47 5.87 -11.20
N GLY A 546 -14.66 7.07 -11.76
CA GLY A 546 -13.58 7.86 -12.36
C GLY A 546 -12.93 7.18 -13.56
N GLN A 547 -13.66 6.29 -14.24
CA GLN A 547 -13.14 5.47 -15.35
C GLN A 547 -13.29 6.20 -16.68
N LEU A 548 -12.55 7.30 -16.85
CA LEU A 548 -12.67 8.19 -18.01
C LEU A 548 -12.58 7.44 -19.36
N SER A 549 -11.66 6.48 -19.51
CA SER A 549 -11.51 5.72 -20.76
C SER A 549 -12.74 4.87 -21.10
N ILE A 550 -13.39 4.27 -20.10
CA ILE A 550 -14.63 3.50 -20.30
C ILE A 550 -15.79 4.45 -20.57
N PHE A 551 -15.86 5.56 -19.83
CA PHE A 551 -16.85 6.60 -20.06
C PHE A 551 -16.80 7.11 -21.50
N GLN A 552 -15.60 7.46 -21.99
CA GLN A 552 -15.36 7.93 -23.34
C GLN A 552 -15.79 6.89 -24.37
N TYR A 553 -15.38 5.63 -24.19
CA TYR A 553 -15.76 4.55 -25.09
C TYR A 553 -17.28 4.35 -25.15
N ILE A 554 -17.93 4.24 -24.00
CA ILE A 554 -19.39 4.05 -23.92
C ILE A 554 -20.10 5.25 -24.57
N TYR A 555 -19.68 6.47 -24.24
CA TYR A 555 -20.29 7.69 -24.77
C TYR A 555 -20.14 7.80 -26.28
N GLU A 556 -18.95 7.56 -26.81
CA GLU A 556 -18.67 7.66 -28.25
C GLU A 556 -19.37 6.54 -29.06
N ASN A 557 -19.67 5.40 -28.45
CA ASN A 557 -20.40 4.30 -29.11
C ASN A 557 -21.92 4.33 -28.87
N ASN A 558 -22.41 5.10 -27.90
CA ASN A 558 -23.83 5.23 -27.65
C ASN A 558 -24.46 6.30 -28.57
N LYS A 559 -25.10 5.83 -29.66
CA LYS A 559 -25.79 6.70 -30.63
C LYS A 559 -26.88 7.62 -30.04
N ALA A 560 -27.37 7.34 -28.83
CA ALA A 560 -28.45 8.12 -28.23
C ALA A 560 -27.99 9.49 -27.68
N GLY A 561 -26.69 9.71 -27.50
CA GLY A 561 -26.13 11.00 -27.06
C GLY A 561 -26.57 11.47 -25.67
N GLN A 562 -27.30 10.64 -24.92
CA GLN A 562 -27.77 10.95 -23.57
C GLN A 562 -26.61 10.94 -22.59
N LEU A 563 -26.51 12.01 -21.79
CA LEU A 563 -25.52 12.17 -20.73
C LEU A 563 -26.22 12.02 -19.38
N PRO A 564 -25.64 11.27 -18.43
CA PRO A 564 -26.06 11.35 -17.03
C PRO A 564 -26.00 12.79 -16.51
N GLN A 565 -26.75 13.08 -15.46
CA GLN A 565 -26.60 14.36 -14.75
C GLN A 565 -25.23 14.38 -14.05
N PHE A 566 -24.35 15.28 -14.50
CA PHE A 566 -23.04 15.49 -13.89
C PHE A 566 -22.99 16.83 -13.18
N LYS A 567 -22.59 16.83 -11.91
CA LYS A 567 -22.05 18.04 -11.28
C LYS A 567 -20.53 18.05 -11.49
N GLN A 568 -19.98 19.22 -11.84
CA GLN A 568 -18.55 19.39 -12.05
C GLN A 568 -17.73 18.96 -10.83
N GLU A 569 -18.27 19.20 -9.63
CA GLU A 569 -17.64 18.86 -8.34
C GLU A 569 -17.48 17.36 -8.14
N ASP A 570 -18.44 16.57 -8.63
CA ASP A 570 -18.47 15.12 -8.43
C ASP A 570 -17.49 14.40 -9.37
N TYR A 571 -17.33 14.89 -10.62
CA TYR A 571 -16.58 14.21 -11.67
C TYR A 571 -15.75 15.18 -12.53
N PRO A 572 -14.70 15.82 -11.98
CA PRO A 572 -13.98 16.89 -12.67
C PRO A 572 -13.34 16.44 -13.99
N GLU A 573 -12.80 15.22 -14.04
CA GLU A 573 -12.16 14.69 -15.27
C GLU A 573 -13.14 14.48 -16.42
N ILE A 574 -14.33 13.96 -16.10
CA ILE A 574 -15.37 13.71 -17.10
C ILE A 574 -16.03 15.02 -17.51
N TYR A 575 -16.25 15.93 -16.56
CA TYR A 575 -16.78 17.25 -16.85
C TYR A 575 -15.87 18.02 -17.82
N GLU A 576 -14.56 18.04 -17.57
CA GLU A 576 -13.60 18.69 -18.48
C GLU A 576 -13.55 18.00 -19.86
N TYR A 577 -13.64 16.66 -19.91
CA TYR A 577 -13.80 15.95 -21.18
C TYR A 577 -15.06 16.37 -21.96
N LEU A 578 -16.22 16.41 -21.30
CA LEU A 578 -17.48 16.82 -21.90
C LEU A 578 -17.44 18.29 -22.36
N LYS A 579 -16.79 19.15 -21.58
CA LYS A 579 -16.56 20.56 -21.91
C LYS A 579 -15.72 20.71 -23.16
N HIS A 580 -14.62 19.96 -23.26
CA HIS A 580 -13.77 19.96 -24.45
C HIS A 580 -14.51 19.46 -25.70
N LYS A 581 -15.48 18.56 -25.55
CA LYS A 581 -16.32 18.10 -26.66
C LYS A 581 -17.48 19.06 -27.00
N ASN A 582 -17.58 20.21 -26.33
CA ASN A 582 -18.70 21.17 -26.42
C ASN A 582 -20.07 20.57 -26.06
N LEU A 583 -20.09 19.55 -25.21
CA LEU A 583 -21.31 18.82 -24.83
C LEU A 583 -21.92 19.31 -23.51
N VAL A 584 -21.27 20.24 -22.81
CA VAL A 584 -21.75 20.77 -21.53
C VAL A 584 -23.08 21.51 -21.66
N ASN A 585 -23.39 22.07 -22.84
CA ASN A 585 -24.70 22.70 -23.07
C ASN A 585 -25.85 21.69 -23.00
N ASN A 586 -25.61 20.41 -23.31
CA ASN A 586 -26.61 19.35 -23.17
C ASN A 586 -26.83 18.94 -21.70
N ILE A 587 -25.90 19.27 -20.80
CA ILE A 587 -26.02 19.01 -19.35
C ILE A 587 -26.98 20.02 -18.70
N LYS A 588 -27.05 21.26 -19.22
CA LYS A 588 -27.94 22.31 -18.68
C LYS A 588 -29.41 22.15 -19.08
N ASN A 589 -29.69 21.39 -20.15
CA ASN A 589 -31.06 21.19 -20.67
C ASN A 589 -31.78 19.98 -20.05
N SER A 590 -31.19 19.34 -19.03
CA SER A 590 -31.78 18.22 -18.27
C SER A 590 -31.99 18.53 -16.78
N LEU A 591 -31.93 19.82 -16.41
CA LEU A 591 -32.50 20.38 -15.19
C LEU A 591 -33.94 20.79 -15.47
#